data_AF-A0A7W0MU66-F1
#
_entry.id   AF-A0A7W0MU66-F1
#
_cell.length_a   1.000
_cell.length_b   1.000
_cell.length_c   1.000
_cell.angle_alpha   90.00
_cell.angle_beta   90.00
_cell.angle_gamma   90.00
#
_symmetry.space_group_name_H-M   'P 1'
#
loop_
_entity.id
_entity.type
_entity.pdbx_description
1 polymer ?
#
loop_
_entity_poly.entity_id
_entity_poly.type
_entity_poly.pdbx_seq_one_letter_code
_entity_poly.pdbx_strand_id
1 'polypeptide(L)'
;MRLIVARCEVRYTGRLTAVLPEALRLLMVKADGSVMVHADAGGYKPSNWMTAPTVIEETGAPPARIVVRKRAGKTEDRLEIRIAQIVSDTTHDMGPPAQAAGLKKDGVERDL
;
A
#
# COMPACT_ATOMS: atom_id res chain seq x y z
N MET A 1 -9.22 5.77 4.43
CA MET A 1 -7.77 5.69 4.17
C MET A 1 -7.07 5.48 5.50
N ARG A 2 -6.29 4.41 5.68
CA ARG A 2 -5.46 4.20 6.87
C ARG A 2 -4.00 4.47 6.53
N LEU A 3 -3.33 5.23 7.39
CA LEU A 3 -1.93 5.64 7.29
C LEU A 3 -1.20 5.09 8.51
N ILE A 4 -0.22 4.21 8.27
CA ILE A 4 0.59 3.60 9.33
C ILE A 4 2.05 4.00 9.11
N VAL A 5 2.62 4.73 10.06
CA VAL A 5 4.07 4.96 10.11
C VAL A 5 4.66 3.90 11.03
N ALA A 6 5.47 2.99 10.48
CA ALA A 6 5.96 1.83 11.22
C ALA A 6 7.39 1.47 10.82
N ARG A 7 8.15 0.96 11.80
CA ARG A 7 9.38 0.20 11.53
C ARG A 7 8.97 -1.20 11.12
N CYS A 8 9.22 -1.57 9.87
CA CYS A 8 8.78 -2.84 9.32
C CYS A 8 9.76 -3.40 8.29
N GLU A 9 9.72 -4.70 8.07
CA GLU A 9 10.31 -5.38 6.91
C GLU A 9 9.18 -5.72 5.93
N VAL A 10 9.44 -5.62 4.62
CA VAL A 10 8.45 -5.98 3.60
C VAL A 10 9.02 -7.04 2.66
N ARG A 11 8.26 -8.10 2.43
CA ARG A 11 8.59 -9.16 1.46
C ARG A 11 7.48 -9.25 0.43
N TYR A 12 7.86 -9.20 -0.83
CA TYR A 12 6.96 -9.49 -1.94
C TYR A 12 7.35 -10.83 -2.57
N THR A 13 6.35 -11.67 -2.83
CA THR A 13 6.47 -12.92 -3.57
C THR A 13 5.36 -13.01 -4.60
N GLY A 14 5.71 -13.27 -5.85
CA GLY A 14 4.75 -13.39 -6.95
C GLY A 14 5.50 -13.64 -8.25
N ARG A 15 5.30 -12.76 -9.23
CA ARG A 15 6.06 -12.76 -10.50
C ARG A 15 7.57 -12.62 -10.32
N LEU A 16 8.00 -12.03 -9.20
CA LEU A 16 9.37 -11.94 -8.75
C LEU A 16 9.40 -12.03 -7.22
N THR A 17 10.59 -12.06 -6.64
CA THR A 17 10.79 -11.89 -5.19
C THR A 17 11.48 -10.56 -4.93
N ALA A 18 11.04 -9.86 -3.90
CA ALA A 18 11.67 -8.61 -3.45
C ALA A 18 11.63 -8.49 -1.94
N VAL A 19 12.65 -7.87 -1.36
CA VAL A 19 12.76 -7.61 0.08
C VAL A 19 13.11 -6.15 0.29
N LEU A 20 12.36 -5.50 1.16
CA LEU A 20 12.71 -4.22 1.76
C LEU A 20 13.13 -4.50 3.22
N PRO A 21 14.43 -4.43 3.56
CA PRO A 21 14.94 -4.67 4.91
C PRO A 21 14.27 -3.76 5.94
N GLU A 22 14.35 -4.10 7.22
CA GLU A 22 13.70 -3.32 8.28
C GLU A 22 14.09 -1.82 8.26
N ALA A 23 13.10 -0.94 8.15
CA ALA A 23 13.27 0.51 8.18
C ALA A 23 11.93 1.19 8.54
N LEU A 24 11.98 2.49 8.83
CA LEU A 24 10.78 3.30 9.04
C LEU A 24 10.12 3.57 7.68
N ARG A 25 8.82 3.26 7.57
CA ARG A 25 8.05 3.37 6.32
C ARG A 25 6.66 3.91 6.59
N LEU A 26 6.10 4.56 5.57
CA LEU A 26 4.68 4.88 5.51
C LEU A 26 3.95 3.79 4.73
N LEU A 27 3.01 3.12 5.39
CA LEU A 27 2.06 2.21 4.78
C LEU A 27 0.75 2.97 4.55
N MET A 28 0.31 3.05 3.30
CA MET A 28 -0.99 3.61 2.95
C MET A 28 -1.91 2.47 2.55
N VAL A 29 -3.03 2.33 3.26
CA VAL A 29 -4.09 1.35 2.96
C VAL A 29 -5.34 2.10 2.54
N LYS A 30 -5.67 2.01 1.25
CA LYS A 30 -6.85 2.65 0.66
C LYS A 30 -8.10 1.82 0.92
N ALA A 31 -9.25 2.48 0.93
CA ALA A 31 -10.55 1.83 1.11
C ALA A 31 -10.92 0.89 -0.05
N ASP A 32 -10.34 1.08 -1.23
CA ASP A 32 -10.52 0.18 -2.38
C ASP A 32 -9.68 -1.10 -2.28
N GLY A 33 -8.82 -1.23 -1.25
CA GLY A 33 -7.89 -2.35 -1.07
C GLY A 33 -6.49 -2.10 -1.64
N SER A 34 -6.23 -0.97 -2.29
CA SER A 34 -4.87 -0.66 -2.73
C SER A 34 -3.95 -0.40 -1.53
N VAL A 35 -2.76 -1.02 -1.54
CA VAL A 35 -1.74 -0.87 -0.49
C VAL A 35 -0.46 -0.34 -1.11
N MET A 36 0.14 0.67 -0.48
CA MET A 36 1.37 1.31 -0.92
C MET A 36 2.35 1.41 0.24
N VAL A 37 3.62 1.08 -0.02
CA VAL A 37 4.71 1.15 0.94
C VAL A 37 5.68 2.23 0.46
N HIS A 38 5.85 3.29 1.25
CA HIS A 38 6.73 4.42 0.95
C HIS A 38 7.91 4.48 1.93
N ALA A 39 9.05 4.89 1.38
CA ALA A 39 10.19 5.41 2.14
C ALA A 39 10.26 6.92 1.95
N ASP A 40 10.93 7.63 2.87
CA ASP A 40 11.24 9.06 2.75
C ASP A 40 12.45 9.28 1.81
N ALA A 41 12.43 8.61 0.65
CA ALA A 41 13.46 8.63 -0.37
C ALA A 41 12.93 7.95 -1.66
N GLY A 42 13.59 8.17 -2.79
CA GLY A 42 13.27 7.47 -4.04
C GLY A 42 12.19 8.11 -4.91
N GLY A 43 11.79 9.36 -4.59
CA GLY A 43 10.85 10.15 -5.37
C GLY A 43 9.38 9.86 -5.03
N TYR A 44 8.47 10.17 -5.96
CA TYR A 44 7.02 10.12 -5.72
C TYR A 44 6.42 8.70 -5.74
N LYS A 45 7.18 7.70 -6.20
CA LYS A 45 6.66 6.33 -6.38
C LYS A 45 6.80 5.51 -5.10
N PRO A 46 5.82 4.66 -4.75
CA PRO A 46 5.99 3.71 -3.66
C PRO A 46 7.13 2.72 -3.96
N SER A 47 7.85 2.30 -2.92
CA SER A 47 8.89 1.26 -3.03
C SER A 47 8.31 -0.12 -3.32
N ASN A 48 7.09 -0.39 -2.86
CA ASN A 48 6.32 -1.59 -3.20
C ASN A 48 4.81 -1.28 -3.08
N TRP A 49 3.98 -1.90 -3.90
CA TRP A 49 2.55 -1.65 -3.91
C TRP A 49 1.74 -2.82 -4.47
N MET A 50 0.47 -2.89 -4.08
CA MET A 50 -0.54 -3.75 -4.70
C MET A 50 -1.78 -2.92 -4.98
N THR A 51 -2.31 -3.02 -6.19
CA THR A 51 -3.56 -2.36 -6.58
C THR A 51 -4.75 -3.27 -6.29
N ALA A 52 -5.90 -2.68 -5.98
CA ALA A 52 -7.17 -3.40 -5.84
C ALA A 52 -7.48 -4.32 -7.05
N PRO A 53 -8.29 -5.38 -6.87
CA PRO A 53 -8.78 -5.90 -5.60
C PRO A 53 -7.69 -6.70 -4.85
N THR A 54 -7.67 -6.60 -3.53
CA THR A 54 -6.77 -7.38 -2.66
C THR A 54 -7.52 -7.95 -1.47
N VAL A 55 -7.02 -9.06 -0.94
CA VAL A 55 -7.36 -9.54 0.41
C VAL A 55 -6.29 -9.01 1.38
N ILE A 56 -6.70 -8.36 2.46
CA ILE A 56 -5.80 -7.82 3.49
C ILE A 56 -6.10 -8.54 4.81
N GLU A 57 -5.09 -9.16 5.39
CA GLU A 57 -5.17 -9.90 6.64
C GLU A 57 -4.19 -9.33 7.64
N GLU A 58 -4.65 -9.08 8.86
CA GLU A 58 -3.83 -8.52 9.95
C GLU A 58 -3.72 -9.53 11.10
N THR A 59 -2.58 -9.56 11.76
CA THR A 59 -2.34 -10.41 12.94
C THR A 59 -1.76 -9.57 14.07
N GLY A 60 -2.39 -9.66 15.26
CA GLY A 60 -2.03 -8.88 16.45
C GLY A 60 -2.88 -7.61 16.62
N ALA A 61 -2.89 -7.08 17.84
CA ALA A 61 -3.53 -5.81 18.19
C ALA A 61 -2.63 -5.04 19.18
N PRO A 62 -1.85 -4.03 18.73
CA PRO A 62 -1.78 -3.51 17.36
C PRO A 62 -1.13 -4.50 16.38
N PRO A 63 -1.29 -4.33 15.05
CA PRO A 63 -0.86 -5.34 14.08
C PRO A 63 0.67 -5.54 14.09
N ALA A 64 1.08 -6.79 14.32
CA ALA A 64 2.47 -7.24 14.21
C ALA A 64 2.81 -7.74 12.79
N ARG A 65 1.78 -8.08 12.00
CA ARG A 65 1.92 -8.52 10.62
C ARG A 65 0.71 -8.11 9.80
N ILE A 66 0.95 -7.66 8.58
CA ILE A 66 -0.08 -7.41 7.56
C ILE A 66 0.29 -8.21 6.31
N VAL A 67 -0.64 -8.99 5.79
CA VAL A 67 -0.48 -9.77 4.56
C VAL A 67 -1.51 -9.28 3.55
N VAL A 68 -1.03 -8.84 2.38
CA VAL A 68 -1.85 -8.40 1.26
C VAL A 68 -1.70 -9.41 0.13
N ARG A 69 -2.82 -9.92 -0.38
CA ARG A 69 -2.85 -10.93 -1.45
C ARG A 69 -3.66 -10.43 -2.64
N LYS A 70 -3.16 -10.67 -3.85
CA LYS A 70 -3.84 -10.38 -5.11
C LYS A 70 -3.70 -11.58 -6.03
N ARG A 71 -4.84 -12.13 -6.45
CA ARG A 71 -4.86 -13.17 -7.49
C ARG A 71 -4.77 -12.55 -8.87
N ALA A 72 -3.87 -13.08 -9.69
CA ALA A 72 -3.71 -12.76 -11.10
C ALA A 72 -3.78 -14.06 -11.92
N GLY A 73 -4.99 -14.52 -12.22
CA GLY A 73 -5.19 -15.80 -12.89
C GLY A 73 -4.78 -16.98 -12.01
N LYS A 74 -3.79 -17.76 -12.43
CA LYS A 74 -3.29 -18.95 -11.70
C LYS A 74 -2.26 -18.62 -10.63
N THR A 75 -1.70 -17.41 -10.61
CA THR A 75 -0.67 -17.00 -9.65
C THR A 75 -1.24 -16.04 -8.59
N GLU A 76 -0.62 -16.03 -7.42
CA GLU A 76 -0.93 -15.10 -6.33
C GLU A 76 0.32 -14.23 -6.08
N ASP A 77 0.12 -12.93 -6.15
CA ASP A 77 1.08 -11.94 -5.64
C ASP A 77 0.77 -11.73 -4.16
N ARG A 78 1.80 -11.76 -3.31
CA ARG A 78 1.71 -11.60 -1.86
C ARG A 78 2.71 -10.56 -1.40
N LEU A 79 2.22 -9.56 -0.66
CA LEU A 79 3.02 -8.56 0.04
C LEU A 79 2.85 -8.78 1.54
N GLU A 80 3.93 -9.18 2.19
CA GLU A 80 3.97 -9.45 3.62
C GLU A 80 4.78 -8.37 4.34
N ILE A 81 4.15 -7.73 5.30
CA ILE A 81 4.72 -6.62 6.07
C ILE A 81 4.84 -7.08 7.52
N ARG A 82 6.07 -7.30 7.99
CA ARG A 82 6.36 -7.61 9.40
C ARG A 82 6.60 -6.31 10.13
N ILE A 83 5.81 -6.01 11.16
CA ILE A 83 5.85 -4.75 11.90
C ILE A 83 6.60 -4.96 13.21
N ALA A 84 7.73 -4.27 13.36
CA ALA A 84 8.53 -4.28 14.59
C ALA A 84 8.04 -3.22 15.58
N GLN A 85 7.63 -2.06 15.08
CA GLN A 85 7.14 -0.95 15.89
C GLN A 85 6.17 -0.09 15.09
N ILE A 86 5.05 0.31 15.68
CA ILE A 86 4.16 1.34 15.14
C ILE A 86 4.50 2.67 15.81
N VAL A 87 4.74 3.69 15.00
CA VAL A 87 4.95 5.08 15.44
C VAL A 87 3.64 5.85 15.39
N SER A 88 2.84 5.64 14.33
CA SER A 88 1.52 6.23 14.19
C SER A 88 0.61 5.30 13.39
N ASP A 89 -0.66 5.26 13.74
CA ASP A 89 -1.70 4.55 13.02
C ASP A 89 -2.97 5.41 13.03
N THR A 90 -3.35 5.94 11.88
CA THR A 90 -4.46 6.90 11.77
C THR A 90 -5.33 6.55 10.59
N THR A 91 -6.65 6.63 10.79
CA THR A 91 -7.63 6.40 9.74
C THR A 91 -8.40 7.69 9.47
N HIS A 92 -8.52 8.04 8.20
CA HIS A 92 -9.30 9.16 7.70
C HIS A 92 -10.42 8.67 6.80
N ASP A 93 -11.63 9.17 7.02
CA ASP A 93 -12.72 9.05 6.06
C ASP A 93 -12.44 10.02 4.90
N MET A 94 -12.39 9.49 3.68
CA MET A 94 -12.16 10.26 2.46
C MET A 94 -13.46 10.44 1.64
N GLY A 95 -14.60 10.04 2.21
CA GLY A 95 -15.87 9.97 1.51
C GLY A 95 -15.93 8.82 0.49
N PRO A 96 -17.10 8.61 -0.13
CA PRO A 96 -17.29 7.59 -1.16
C PRO A 96 -16.54 7.95 -2.45
N PRO A 97 -16.10 6.96 -3.26
CA PRO A 97 -15.39 7.21 -4.52
C PRO A 97 -16.14 8.14 -5.49
N ALA A 98 -17.48 8.11 -5.49
CA ALA A 98 -18.32 8.98 -6.33
C ALA A 98 -18.20 10.48 -5.99
N GLN A 99 -17.74 10.83 -4.78
CA GLN A 99 -17.51 12.22 -4.36
C GLN A 99 -16.08 12.68 -4.61
N ALA A 100 -15.17 11.77 -4.98
CA ALA A 100 -13.81 12.15 -5.33
C ALA A 100 -13.84 12.91 -6.67
N ALA A 101 -13.57 14.22 -6.63
CA ALA A 101 -13.42 15.02 -7.83
C ALA A 101 -12.32 14.39 -8.72
N GLY A 102 -12.67 14.07 -9.96
CA GLY A 102 -11.72 13.51 -10.91
C GLY A 102 -10.58 14.49 -11.23
N LEU A 103 -9.42 13.94 -11.59
CA LEU A 103 -8.30 14.74 -12.06
C LEU A 103 -8.70 15.49 -13.35
N LYS A 104 -8.78 16.82 -13.27
CA LYS A 104 -8.92 17.68 -14.45
C LYS A 104 -7.54 17.95 -15.02
N LYS A 105 -7.34 17.63 -16.30
CA LYS A 105 -6.10 17.89 -17.03
C LYS A 105 -6.37 18.94 -18.10
N ASP A 106 -5.43 19.86 -18.25
CA ASP A 106 -5.37 20.87 -19.29
C ASP A 106 -4.01 20.74 -19.99
N GLY A 107 -3.94 20.96 -21.31
CA GLY A 107 -2.74 20.77 -22.12
C GLY A 107 -2.37 19.30 -22.38
N VAL A 108 -3.38 18.42 -22.54
CA VAL A 108 -3.13 17.04 -22.97
C VAL A 108 -2.85 16.98 -24.47
N GLU A 109 -2.20 15.92 -24.96
CA GLU A 109 -1.91 15.76 -26.41
C GLU A 109 -3.15 15.88 -27.31
N ARG A 110 -4.35 15.64 -26.76
CA ARG A 110 -5.63 15.82 -27.47
C ARG A 110 -5.97 17.30 -27.75
N ASP A 111 -5.36 18.23 -27.02
CA ASP A 111 -5.62 19.68 -27.11
C ASP A 111 -4.71 20.38 -28.13
N LEU A 112 -3.78 19.66 -28.76
CA LEU A 112 -2.85 20.11 -29.81
C LEU A 112 -3.29 19.59 -31.20
#